data_AF-A0A5E5BQJ2-F1
#
_entry.id   AF-A0A5E5BQJ2-F1
#
_cell.length_a   1.000
_cell.length_b   1.000
_cell.length_c   1.000
_cell.angle_alpha   90.00
_cell.angle_beta   90.00
_cell.angle_gamma   90.00
#
_symmetry.space_group_name_H-M   'P 1'
#
loop_
_entity.id
_entity.type
_entity.pdbx_description
1 polymer ?
#
loop_
_entity_poly.entity_id
_entity_poly.type
_entity_poly.pdbx_seq_one_letter_code
_entity_poly.pdbx_strand_id
1 'polypeptide(L)'
;MLSQEQLLEAIGTLRRVGAELHFNCPHPSGWNTMIVSDEDLVAYALGQLHLPSKLTGLTPTEFASWMESGGYVQCCATTRHGRRCRKFVTHNRFDAPLAWKALADTHPYCATHGG
;
A
#
# COMPACT_ATOMS: atom_id res chain seq x y z
N MET A 1 25.69 -1.03 -10.47
CA MET A 1 24.27 -1.44 -10.42
C MET A 1 24.05 -2.48 -11.50
N LEU A 2 23.22 -3.49 -11.24
CA LEU A 2 22.82 -4.46 -12.26
C LEU A 2 21.88 -3.79 -13.25
N SER A 3 21.96 -4.16 -14.53
CA SER A 3 21.01 -3.73 -15.55
C SER A 3 19.68 -4.49 -15.45
N GLN A 4 18.65 -3.96 -16.09
CA GLN A 4 17.35 -4.65 -16.22
C GLN A 4 17.51 -6.05 -16.83
N GLU A 5 18.32 -6.18 -17.88
CA GLU A 5 18.60 -7.46 -18.56
C GLU A 5 19.26 -8.47 -17.62
N GLN A 6 20.27 -8.03 -16.85
CA GLN A 6 20.97 -8.87 -15.88
C GLN A 6 20.04 -9.38 -14.78
N LEU A 7 19.10 -8.55 -14.31
CA LEU A 7 18.14 -8.94 -13.29
C LEU A 7 17.11 -9.94 -13.84
N LEU A 8 16.60 -9.72 -15.06
CA LEU A 8 15.68 -10.65 -15.73
C LEU A 8 16.34 -12.01 -15.98
N GLU A 9 17.59 -12.02 -16.44
CA GLU A 9 18.35 -13.26 -16.64
C GLU A 9 18.55 -14.03 -15.33
N ALA A 10 18.85 -13.33 -14.24
CA ALA A 10 19.00 -13.94 -12.92
C ALA A 10 17.68 -14.58 -12.44
N ILE A 11 16.57 -13.86 -12.55
CA ILE A 11 15.24 -14.38 -12.19
C ILE A 11 14.88 -15.59 -13.07
N GLY A 12 15.11 -15.52 -14.39
CA GLY A 12 14.88 -16.63 -15.30
C GLY A 12 15.71 -17.87 -14.96
N THR A 13 16.95 -17.68 -14.49
CA THR A 13 17.80 -18.79 -14.02
C THR A 13 17.24 -19.45 -12.76
N LEU A 14 16.73 -18.66 -11.81
CA LEU A 14 16.07 -19.19 -10.61
C LEU A 14 14.80 -19.98 -10.97
N ARG A 15 13.97 -19.47 -11.87
CA ARG A 15 12.75 -20.16 -12.31
C ARG A 15 13.04 -21.50 -13.00
N ARG A 16 14.13 -21.59 -13.78
CA ARG A 16 14.54 -22.86 -14.45
C ARG A 16 14.89 -23.98 -13.48
N VAL A 17 15.31 -23.65 -12.26
CA VAL A 17 15.59 -24.64 -11.20
C VAL A 17 14.39 -24.85 -10.27
N GLY A 18 13.21 -24.33 -10.64
CA GLY A 18 11.96 -24.52 -9.91
C GLY A 18 11.72 -23.53 -8.77
N ALA A 19 12.48 -22.42 -8.71
CA ALA A 19 12.22 -21.39 -7.71
C ALA A 19 11.01 -20.52 -8.07
N GLU A 20 10.20 -20.20 -7.06
CA GLU A 20 9.11 -19.23 -7.15
C GLU A 20 9.49 -17.97 -6.39
N LEU A 21 9.36 -16.80 -7.04
CA LEU A 21 9.61 -15.51 -6.42
C LEU A 21 8.30 -14.85 -6.06
N HIS A 22 8.20 -14.42 -4.82
CA HIS A 22 7.03 -13.73 -4.27
C HIS A 22 7.47 -12.41 -3.65
N PHE A 23 6.59 -11.42 -3.71
CA PHE A 23 6.78 -10.16 -3.01
C PHE A 23 5.97 -10.15 -1.72
N ASN A 24 6.65 -9.96 -0.59
CA ASN A 24 5.97 -9.73 0.68
C ASN A 24 5.61 -8.25 0.78
N CYS A 25 4.37 -7.93 0.42
CA CYS A 25 3.85 -6.57 0.49
C CYS A 25 3.51 -6.23 1.95
N PRO A 26 4.01 -5.10 2.50
CA PRO A 26 3.60 -4.63 3.81
C PRO A 26 2.09 -4.41 3.89
N HIS A 27 1.54 -4.70 5.06
CA HIS A 27 0.12 -4.60 5.35
C HIS A 27 -0.10 -4.09 6.78
N PRO A 28 -1.22 -3.40 7.10
CA PRO A 28 -1.54 -3.02 8.47
C PRO A 28 -1.53 -4.14 9.50
N SER A 29 -1.82 -5.37 9.09
CA SER A 29 -1.82 -6.58 9.94
C SER A 29 -0.55 -7.42 9.80
N GLY A 30 0.50 -6.89 9.14
CA GLY A 30 1.76 -7.59 8.94
C GLY A 30 2.19 -7.58 7.47
N TRP A 31 2.13 -8.73 6.82
CA TRP A 31 2.59 -8.92 5.45
C TRP A 31 1.59 -9.74 4.66
N ASN A 32 1.46 -9.42 3.38
CA ASN A 32 0.72 -10.23 2.42
C ASN A 32 1.66 -10.69 1.31
N THR A 33 1.78 -11.99 1.11
CA THR A 33 2.61 -12.57 0.06
C THR A 33 1.87 -12.52 -1.26
N MET A 34 2.44 -11.84 -2.24
CA MET A 34 1.76 -11.60 -3.51
C MET A 34 2.60 -12.05 -4.69
N ILE A 35 1.91 -12.60 -5.69
CA ILE A 35 2.50 -12.96 -6.97
C ILE A 35 2.71 -11.68 -7.77
N VAL A 36 3.89 -11.55 -8.35
CA VAL A 36 4.33 -10.40 -9.13
C VAL A 36 5.03 -10.89 -10.38
N SER A 37 4.93 -10.12 -11.46
CA SER A 37 5.67 -10.43 -12.68
C SER A 37 7.16 -10.13 -12.47
N ASP A 38 8.00 -10.78 -13.26
CA ASP A 38 9.44 -10.59 -13.20
C ASP A 38 9.81 -9.15 -13.59
N GLU A 39 9.10 -8.56 -14.55
CA GLU A 39 9.29 -7.18 -14.99
C GLU A 39 8.99 -6.19 -13.86
N ASP A 40 7.93 -6.43 -13.08
CA ASP A 40 7.56 -5.58 -11.96
C ASP A 40 8.56 -5.68 -10.81
N LEU A 41 9.06 -6.88 -10.51
CA LEU A 41 10.13 -7.08 -9.53
C LEU A 41 11.40 -6.35 -9.95
N VAL A 42 11.75 -6.41 -11.24
CA VAL A 42 12.94 -5.74 -11.78
C VAL A 42 12.77 -4.22 -11.77
N ALA A 43 11.63 -3.70 -12.22
CA ALA A 43 11.33 -2.28 -12.17
C ALA A 43 11.34 -1.75 -10.73
N TYR A 44 10.86 -2.53 -9.76
CA TYR A 44 10.96 -2.19 -8.34
C TYR A 44 12.40 -2.17 -7.84
N ALA A 45 13.20 -3.20 -8.17
CA ALA A 45 14.60 -3.30 -7.77
C ALA A 45 15.46 -2.14 -8.33
N LEU A 46 15.08 -1.60 -9.50
CA LEU A 46 15.73 -0.44 -10.12
C LEU A 46 15.16 0.90 -9.63
N GLY A 47 14.19 0.90 -8.72
CA GLY A 47 13.56 2.12 -8.19
C GLY A 47 12.65 2.84 -9.19
N GLN A 48 12.23 2.17 -10.26
CA GLN A 48 11.40 2.73 -11.34
C GLN A 48 9.91 2.58 -11.07
N LEU A 49 9.54 1.70 -10.13
CA LEU A 49 8.17 1.38 -9.80
C LEU A 49 7.96 1.43 -8.28
N HIS A 50 6.84 2.01 -7.83
CA HIS A 50 6.37 1.81 -6.46
C HIS A 50 5.48 0.55 -6.40
N LEU A 51 6.12 -0.60 -6.22
CA LEU A 51 5.45 -1.90 -6.32
C LEU A 51 4.25 -2.05 -5.37
N PRO A 52 4.32 -1.64 -4.09
CA PRO A 52 3.16 -1.73 -3.19
C PRO A 52 1.93 -0.96 -3.71
N SER A 53 2.15 0.17 -4.38
CA SER A 53 1.06 0.95 -4.98
C SER A 53 0.39 0.25 -6.14
N LYS A 54 1.19 -0.26 -7.09
CA LYS A 54 0.68 -1.04 -8.22
C LYS A 54 -0.17 -2.22 -7.74
N LEU A 55 0.32 -2.87 -6.69
CA LEU A 55 -0.23 -4.09 -6.12
C LEU A 55 -1.50 -3.88 -5.29
N THR A 56 -1.63 -2.74 -4.61
CA THR A 56 -2.80 -2.43 -3.76
C THR A 56 -3.84 -1.56 -4.46
N GLY A 57 -3.50 -0.96 -5.60
CA GLY A 57 -4.31 0.04 -6.29
C GLY A 57 -4.31 1.42 -5.62
N LEU A 58 -3.49 1.62 -4.57
CA LEU A 58 -3.32 2.89 -3.89
C LEU A 58 -2.17 3.68 -4.52
N THR A 59 -2.27 5.01 -4.58
CA THR A 59 -1.10 5.87 -4.87
C THR A 59 -0.05 5.74 -3.75
N PRO A 60 1.23 6.13 -3.98
CA PRO A 60 2.27 5.99 -2.96
C PRO A 60 1.94 6.71 -1.65
N THR A 61 1.32 7.89 -1.73
CA THR A 61 0.89 8.68 -0.57
C THR A 61 -0.30 8.04 0.16
N GLU A 62 -1.26 7.48 -0.58
CA GLU A 62 -2.37 6.72 0.02
C GLU A 62 -1.88 5.45 0.71
N PHE A 63 -0.97 4.72 0.08
CA PHE A 63 -0.35 3.52 0.66
C PHE A 63 0.38 3.86 1.97
N ALA A 64 1.18 4.94 1.98
CA ALA A 64 1.85 5.41 3.19
C ALA A 64 0.84 5.75 4.30
N SER A 65 -0.21 6.51 3.98
CA SER A 65 -1.28 6.86 4.93
C SER A 65 -1.99 5.62 5.49
N TRP A 66 -2.31 4.65 4.63
CA TRP A 66 -2.95 3.40 5.01
C TRP A 66 -2.07 2.57 5.96
N MET A 67 -0.77 2.50 5.69
CA MET A 67 0.20 1.81 6.55
C MET A 67 0.41 2.53 7.89
N GLU A 68 0.64 3.85 7.88
CA GLU A 68 0.87 4.65 9.09
C GLU A 68 -0.35 4.67 10.02
N SER A 69 -1.55 4.62 9.45
CA SER A 69 -2.80 4.57 10.19
C SER A 69 -3.16 3.16 10.66
N GLY A 70 -2.38 2.12 10.34
CA GLY A 70 -2.72 0.74 10.70
C GLY A 70 -4.07 0.29 10.12
N GLY A 71 -4.45 0.81 8.94
CA GLY A 71 -5.70 0.48 8.26
C GLY A 71 -6.92 1.28 8.72
N TYR A 72 -6.75 2.27 9.61
CA TYR A 72 -7.85 3.16 10.01
C TYR A 72 -7.96 4.37 9.08
N VAL A 73 -9.18 4.87 8.85
CA VAL A 73 -9.38 6.12 8.09
C VAL A 73 -9.41 7.32 9.03
N GLN A 74 -8.65 8.37 8.72
CA GLN A 74 -8.66 9.62 9.49
C GLN A 74 -9.86 10.50 9.13
N CYS A 75 -10.37 11.22 10.12
CA CYS A 75 -11.43 12.20 9.94
C CYS A 75 -10.99 13.35 9.02
N CYS A 76 -11.86 13.76 8.10
CA CYS A 76 -11.59 14.84 7.16
C CYS A 76 -11.82 16.25 7.73
N ALA A 77 -12.49 16.38 8.88
CA ALA A 77 -12.85 17.68 9.45
C ALA A 77 -11.65 18.52 9.90
N THR A 78 -11.87 19.83 9.99
CA THR A 78 -10.94 20.79 10.56
C THR A 78 -11.42 21.21 11.94
N THR A 79 -10.50 21.19 12.91
CA THR A 79 -10.77 21.64 14.29
C THR A 79 -11.00 23.14 14.36
N ARG A 80 -11.57 23.62 15.48
CA ARG A 80 -11.75 25.08 15.73
C ARG A 80 -10.45 25.90 15.67
N HIS A 81 -9.29 25.25 15.85
CA HIS A 81 -7.97 25.88 15.73
C HIS A 81 -7.38 25.82 14.30
N GLY A 82 -8.19 25.47 13.29
CA GLY A 82 -7.75 25.43 11.88
C GLY A 82 -6.87 24.24 11.51
N ARG A 83 -6.69 23.25 12.40
CA ARG A 83 -5.87 22.05 12.14
C ARG A 83 -6.75 20.87 11.75
N ARG A 84 -6.29 20.00 10.84
CA ARG A 84 -6.97 18.74 10.50
C ARG A 84 -7.20 17.89 11.76
N CYS A 85 -8.39 17.31 11.88
CA CYS A 85 -8.69 16.33 12.92
C CYS A 85 -7.79 15.11 12.74
N ARG A 86 -7.13 14.65 13.81
CA ARG A 86 -6.30 13.44 13.81
C ARG A 86 -7.00 12.20 14.35
N LYS A 87 -8.29 12.30 14.70
CA LYS A 87 -9.06 11.15 15.16
C LYS A 87 -9.41 10.26 13.98
N PHE A 88 -9.45 8.96 14.23
CA PHE A 88 -9.96 7.99 13.28
C PHE A 88 -11.50 8.00 13.26
N VAL A 89 -12.05 7.61 12.11
CA VAL A 89 -13.46 7.26 11.97
C VAL A 89 -13.73 6.03 12.83
N THR A 90 -14.89 6.01 13.47
CA THR A 90 -15.25 4.99 14.46
C THR A 90 -15.38 3.60 13.81
N HIS A 91 -14.87 2.57 14.50
CA HIS A 91 -15.06 1.13 14.20
C HIS A 91 -14.60 0.59 12.83
N ASN A 92 -13.83 1.35 12.05
CA ASN A 92 -13.48 0.97 10.69
C ASN A 92 -11.96 0.80 10.52
N ARG A 93 -11.47 -0.42 10.77
CA ARG A 93 -10.12 -0.87 10.37
C ARG A 93 -10.25 -1.72 9.12
N PHE A 94 -9.56 -1.34 8.05
CA PHE A 94 -9.57 -2.04 6.78
C PHE A 94 -8.19 -2.60 6.46
N ASP A 95 -8.13 -3.91 6.45
CA ASP A 95 -7.04 -4.67 5.84
C ASP A 95 -7.18 -4.67 4.31
N ALA A 96 -8.38 -4.59 3.72
CA ALA A 96 -8.47 -4.43 2.27
C ALA A 96 -8.13 -2.98 1.84
N PRO A 97 -7.09 -2.73 1.02
CA PRO A 97 -6.63 -1.38 0.68
C PRO A 97 -7.70 -0.58 -0.09
N LEU A 98 -8.40 -1.22 -1.03
CA LEU A 98 -9.46 -0.56 -1.79
C LEU A 98 -10.70 -0.27 -0.95
N ALA A 99 -10.99 -1.07 0.09
CA ALA A 99 -12.07 -0.77 1.03
C ALA A 99 -11.70 0.42 1.92
N TRP A 100 -10.44 0.48 2.38
CA TRP A 100 -9.91 1.65 3.09
C TRP A 100 -10.04 2.91 2.24
N LYS A 101 -9.60 2.85 0.97
CA LYS A 101 -9.68 3.97 0.04
C LYS A 101 -11.11 4.38 -0.24
N ALA A 102 -12.00 3.42 -0.47
CA ALA A 102 -13.42 3.71 -0.69
C ALA A 102 -14.02 4.52 0.46
N LEU A 103 -13.70 4.19 1.72
CA LEU A 103 -14.13 5.01 2.85
C LEU A 103 -13.39 6.35 2.89
N ALA A 104 -12.07 6.39 2.70
CA ALA A 104 -11.30 7.63 2.71
C ALA A 104 -11.80 8.67 1.68
N ASP A 105 -12.16 8.21 0.48
CA ASP A 105 -12.67 9.03 -0.62
C ASP A 105 -14.05 9.64 -0.31
N THR A 106 -14.81 9.10 0.65
CA THR A 106 -16.07 9.72 1.13
C THR A 106 -15.84 10.96 1.99
N HIS A 107 -14.57 11.26 2.36
CA HIS A 107 -14.22 12.28 3.33
C HIS A 107 -15.03 12.13 4.64
N PRO A 108 -14.82 11.03 5.38
CA PRO A 108 -15.65 10.70 6.52
C PRO A 108 -15.31 11.55 7.75
N TYR A 109 -16.29 11.67 8.64
CA TYR A 109 -16.14 12.31 9.94
C TYR A 109 -15.95 11.26 11.04
N CYS A 110 -15.32 11.65 12.16
CA CYS A 110 -15.33 10.84 13.38
C CYS A 110 -16.57 11.17 14.22
N ALA A 111 -16.83 10.39 15.27
CA ALA A 111 -17.94 10.62 16.20
C ALA A 111 -18.01 12.05 16.79
N THR A 112 -16.87 12.74 16.93
CA THR A 112 -16.85 14.14 17.42
C THR A 112 -17.31 15.14 16.36
N HIS A 113 -17.20 14.82 15.08
CA HIS A 113 -17.56 15.68 13.96
C HIS A 113 -18.79 15.17 13.19
N GLY A 114 -19.59 14.28 13.79
CA GLY A 114 -20.88 13.84 13.25
C GLY A 114 -20.84 12.61 12.33
N GLY A 115 -19.77 11.80 12.41
CA GLY A 115 -19.72 10.46 11.80
C GLY A 115 -19.82 9.33 12.81
#